data_AF-A0A9E3H7F1-F1
#
_entry.id   AF-A0A9E3H7F1-F1
#
_cell.length_a   1.000
_cell.length_b   1.000
_cell.length_c   1.000
_cell.angle_alpha   90.00
_cell.angle_beta   90.00
_cell.angle_gamma   90.00
#
_symmetry.space_group_name_H-M   'P 1'
#
loop_
_entity.id
_entity.type
_entity.pdbx_description
1 polymer ?
#
loop_
_entity_poly.entity_id
_entity_poly.type
_entity_poly.pdbx_seq_one_letter_code
_entity_poly.pdbx_strand_id
1 'polypeptide(L)' 'MSKPDFMSMTRGELRKYILEHREDEEAFQIYLDRFTSDDAVIFPAPQTIEDLENFPQLHQQHLDQRRNQA' A
#
# COMPACT_ATOMS: atom_id res chain seq x y z
N MET A 1 3.88 27.66 10.43
CA MET A 1 2.56 27.01 10.31
C MET A 1 2.53 25.84 11.28
N SER A 2 1.41 25.57 11.93
CA SER A 2 1.26 24.36 12.76
C SER A 2 1.12 23.15 11.85
N LYS A 3 1.75 22.02 12.20
CA LYS A 3 1.50 20.75 11.52
C LYS A 3 0.07 20.29 11.84
N PRO A 4 -0.62 19.61 10.89
CA PRO A 4 -1.90 18.97 11.16
C PRO A 4 -1.77 17.84 12.20
N ASP A 5 -2.88 17.48 12.86
CA ASP A 5 -2.93 16.28 13.69
C ASP A 5 -3.13 15.03 12.81
N PHE A 6 -2.02 14.40 12.45
CA PHE A 6 -2.02 13.20 11.61
C PHE A 6 -2.67 11.98 12.27
N MET A 7 -2.75 11.91 13.60
CA MET A 7 -3.34 10.78 14.31
C MET A 7 -4.86 10.76 14.18
N SER A 8 -5.47 11.94 14.10
CA SER A 8 -6.90 12.12 13.88
C SER A 8 -7.36 11.80 12.44
N MET A 9 -6.44 11.85 11.46
CA MET A 9 -6.78 11.65 10.06
C MET A 9 -7.14 10.20 9.75
N THR A 10 -8.10 10.03 8.85
CA THR A 10 -8.35 8.76 8.15
C THR A 10 -7.17 8.40 7.24
N ARG A 11 -7.08 7.13 6.84
CA ARG A 11 -6.05 6.67 5.89
C ARG A 11 -6.07 7.45 4.58
N GLY A 12 -7.26 7.81 4.08
CA GLY A 12 -7.42 8.56 2.83
C GLY A 12 -6.92 10.00 2.94
N GLU A 13 -7.24 10.67 4.04
CA GLU A 13 -6.80 12.05 4.31
C GLU A 13 -5.28 12.12 4.48
N LEU A 14 -4.69 11.23 5.29
CA LEU A 14 -3.24 11.20 5.50
C LEU A 14 -2.49 10.84 4.21
N ARG A 15 -3.04 9.90 3.40
CA ARG A 15 -2.48 9.58 2.08
C ARG A 15 -2.50 10.79 1.15
N LYS A 16 -3.61 11.53 1.11
CA LYS A 16 -3.71 12.74 0.27
C LYS A 16 -2.66 13.77 0.69
N TYR A 17 -2.55 14.03 2.00
CA TYR A 17 -1.55 14.95 2.55
C TYR A 17 -0.13 14.56 2.13
N ILE A 18 0.29 13.30 2.30
CA ILE A 18 1.64 12.85 1.93
C ILE A 18 1.93 13.04 0.42
N LEU A 19 0.92 12.84 -0.43
CA LEU A 19 1.10 13.03 -1.88
C LEU A 19 1.30 14.50 -2.26
N GLU A 20 0.71 15.42 -1.50
CA GLU A 20 0.86 16.88 -1.64
C GLU A 20 2.13 17.39 -0.93
N HIS A 21 2.63 16.67 0.08
CA HIS A 21 3.75 17.04 0.95
C HIS A 21 4.80 15.93 1.03
N ARG A 22 5.39 15.57 -0.12
CA ARG A 22 6.29 14.41 -0.24
C ARG A 22 7.56 14.46 0.62
N GLU A 23 7.98 15.66 1.00
CA GLU A 23 9.17 15.89 1.85
C GLU A 23 8.87 15.82 3.36
N ASP A 24 7.59 15.69 3.76
CA ASP A 24 7.21 15.60 5.18
C ASP A 24 7.38 14.15 5.68
N GLU A 25 8.63 13.80 6.01
CA GLU A 25 9.02 12.46 6.49
C GLU A 25 8.22 12.00 7.70
N GLU A 26 7.83 12.93 8.58
CA GLU A 26 7.02 12.62 9.77
C GLU A 26 5.64 12.10 9.39
N ALA A 27 4.95 12.78 8.46
CA ALA A 27 3.64 12.34 7.98
C ALA A 27 3.75 10.97 7.29
N PHE A 28 4.82 10.76 6.52
CA PHE A 28 5.10 9.49 5.86
C PHE A 28 5.32 8.35 6.87
N GLN A 29 6.15 8.57 7.89
CA GLN A 29 6.41 7.58 8.93
C GLN A 29 5.13 7.21 9.69
N ILE A 30 4.32 8.21 10.09
CA ILE A 30 3.04 7.97 10.77
C ILE A 30 2.09 7.14 9.91
N TYR A 31 2.06 7.36 8.58
CA TYR A 31 1.24 6.56 7.69
C TYR A 31 1.72 5.11 7.62
N LEU A 32 3.03 4.87 7.56
CA LEU A 32 3.59 3.52 7.59
C LEU A 32 3.28 2.82 8.91
N ASP A 33 3.50 3.48 10.05
CA ASP A 33 3.29 2.90 11.38
C ASP A 33 1.83 2.55 11.63
N ARG A 34 0.90 3.37 11.15
CA ARG A 34 -0.55 3.17 11.37
C ARG A 34 -1.20 2.16 10.43
N PHE A 35 -0.68 2.02 9.20
CA PHE A 35 -1.38 1.30 8.14
C PHE A 35 -0.57 0.17 7.49
N THR A 36 0.65 -0.10 7.97
CA THR A 36 1.36 -1.35 7.71
C THR A 36 0.85 -2.41 8.67
N SER A 37 0.52 -3.59 8.15
CA SER A 37 0.15 -4.76 8.95
C SER A 37 1.19 -5.84 8.71
N ASP A 38 1.62 -6.54 9.76
CA ASP A 38 2.50 -7.70 9.63
C ASP A 38 1.78 -8.86 8.90
N ASP A 39 0.45 -8.89 8.97
CA ASP A 39 -0.41 -9.84 8.26
C ASP A 39 -0.79 -9.35 6.85
N ALA A 40 -0.13 -8.32 6.33
CA ALA A 40 -0.39 -7.82 5.00
C ALA A 40 -0.16 -8.91 3.95
N VAL A 41 -1.12 -9.05 3.05
CA VAL A 41 -1.01 -9.99 1.93
C VAL A 41 -0.02 -9.42 0.93
N ILE A 42 1.15 -10.05 0.86
CA ILE A 42 2.18 -9.71 -0.13
C ILE A 42 2.04 -10.68 -1.30
N PHE A 43 1.75 -10.13 -2.47
CA PHE A 43 1.82 -10.90 -3.72
C PHE A 43 3.27 -10.91 -4.23
N PRO A 44 3.76 -12.04 -4.75
CA PRO A 44 5.10 -12.08 -5.32
C PRO A 44 5.18 -11.12 -6.50
N ALA A 45 6.33 -10.45 -6.63
CA ALA A 45 6.62 -9.64 -7.80
C ALA A 45 6.67 -10.53 -9.07
N PRO A 46 6.40 -9.96 -10.26
CA PRO A 46 6.69 -10.63 -11.53
C PRO A 46 8.12 -11.17 -11.54
N GLN A 47 8.31 -12.41 -11.99
CA GLN A 47 9.65 -13.05 -12.04
C GLN A 47 10.29 -12.90 -13.42
N THR A 48 9.48 -12.67 -14.46
CA THR A 48 9.92 -12.53 -15.85
C THR A 48 9.33 -11.28 -16.52
N ILE A 49 9.83 -10.97 -17.72
CA ILE A 49 9.26 -9.89 -18.56
C ILE A 49 7.83 -10.27 -19.00
N GLU A 50 7.60 -11.53 -19.34
CA GLU A 50 6.27 -12.04 -19.72
C GLU A 50 5.27 -11.91 -18.56
N ASP A 51 5.69 -12.18 -17.32
CA ASP A 51 4.88 -11.95 -16.12
C ASP A 51 4.53 -10.48 -15.95
N LEU A 52 5.47 -9.58 -16.25
CA LEU A 52 5.26 -8.13 -16.14
C LEU A 52 4.27 -7.64 -17.20
N GLU A 53 4.42 -8.10 -18.44
CA GLU A 53 3.49 -7.81 -19.54
C GLU A 53 2.06 -8.29 -19.25
N ASN A 54 1.94 -9.41 -18.52
CA ASN A 54 0.66 -10.04 -18.15
C ASN A 54 0.33 -9.87 -16.66
N PHE A 55 0.86 -8.83 -16.01
CA PHE A 55 0.72 -8.65 -14.56
C PHE A 55 -0.74 -8.61 -14.07
N PRO A 56 -1.69 -7.94 -14.75
CA PRO A 56 -3.09 -7.95 -14.33
C PRO A 56 -3.66 -9.38 -14.23
N GLN A 57 -3.36 -10.25 -15.18
CA GLN A 57 -3.83 -11.64 -15.22
C GLN A 57 -3.15 -12.46 -14.12
N LEU A 58 -1.84 -12.31 -13.94
CA LEU A 58 -1.08 -12.98 -12.89
C LEU A 58 -1.60 -12.61 -11.50
N HIS A 59 -1.92 -11.32 -11.29
CA HIS A 59 -2.51 -10.86 -10.03
C HIS A 59 -3.88 -11.48 -9.76
N GLN A 60 -4.75 -11.57 -10.77
CA GLN A 60 -6.05 -12.24 -10.63
C GLN A 60 -5.88 -13.72 -10.28
N GLN A 61 -4.95 -14.42 -10.94
CA GLN A 61 -4.66 -15.83 -10.61
C GLN A 61 -4.23 -16.01 -9.14
N HIS A 62 -3.39 -15.11 -8.61
CA HIS A 62 -3.02 -15.17 -7.20
C HIS A 62 -4.20 -14.93 -6.26
N LEU A 63 -5.13 -14.03 -6.62
CA LEU A 63 -6.34 -13.79 -5.83
C LEU A 63 -7.24 -15.04 -5.81
N ASP A 64 -7.44 -15.68 -6.97
CA ASP A 64 -8.26 -16.88 -7.10
C ASP A 64 -7.65 -18.08 -6.35
N GLN A 65 -6.34 -18.28 -6.46
CA GLN A 65 -5.63 -19.33 -5.72
C GLN A 65 -5.83 -19.19 -4.21
N ARG A 66 -5.73 -17.97 -3.69
CA ARG A 66 -5.97 -17.72 -2.26
C ARG A 66 -7.41 -17.95 -1.85
N ARG A 67 -8.38 -17.56 -2.69
CA ARG A 67 -9.79 -17.80 -2.43
C ARG A 67 -10.13 -19.29 -2.35
N ASN A 68 -9.49 -20.12 -3.17
CA ASN A 68 -9.73 -21.56 -3.20
C ASN A 68 -9.01 -22.32 -2.06
N GLN A 69 -8.08 -21.68 -1.36
CA GLN A 69 -7.34 -22.25 -0.23
C GLN A 69 -7.96 -21.92 1.14
N ALA A 70 -8.99 -21.06 1.18
CA ALA A 70 -9.72 -20.65 2.38
C ALA A 70 -11.05 -21.40 2.50
#